data_AF-A0AAW6XF62-F1
#
_entry.id   AF-A0AAW6XF62-F1
#
_cell.length_a   1.000
_cell.length_b   1.000
_cell.length_c   1.000
_cell.angle_alpha   90.00
_cell.angle_beta   90.00
_cell.angle_gamma   90.00
#
_symmetry.space_group_name_H-M   'P 1'
#
loop_
_entity.id
_entity.type
_entity.pdbx_description
1 polymer ?
#
loop_
_entity_poly.entity_id
_entity_poly.type
_entity_poly.pdbx_seq_one_letter_code
_entity_poly.pdbx_strand_id
1 'polypeptide(L)' 'PNQSFSAVSCSQENIAAFINKIKASPWFKDTVIVVSSDHLAMNNTAWKYLNKQDRNNLFFVIRGDKPQQETLAVKRNTMD' A
#
# COMPACT_ATOMS: atom_id res chain seq x y z
N PRO A 1 -6.99 -5.71 -21.90
CA PRO A 1 -6.58 -5.48 -20.49
C PRO A 1 -6.95 -4.06 -20.04
N ASN A 2 -7.35 -3.86 -18.79
CA ASN A 2 -7.62 -2.52 -18.24
C ASN A 2 -6.29 -1.87 -17.86
N GLN A 3 -5.91 -0.78 -18.53
CA GLN A 3 -4.59 -0.16 -18.35
C GLN A 3 -4.37 0.38 -16.93
N SER A 4 -5.41 0.90 -16.29
CA SER A 4 -5.32 1.39 -14.92
C SER A 4 -5.04 0.24 -13.94
N PHE A 5 -5.63 -0.93 -14.13
CA PHE A 5 -5.29 -2.11 -13.32
C PHE A 5 -3.88 -2.62 -13.60
N SER A 6 -3.45 -2.65 -14.87
CA SER A 6 -2.07 -3.01 -15.21
C SER A 6 -1.04 -2.08 -14.56
N ALA A 7 -1.31 -0.77 -14.54
CA ALA A 7 -0.44 0.21 -13.87
C ALA A 7 -0.36 -0.03 -12.35
N VAL A 8 -1.51 -0.32 -11.71
CA VAL A 8 -1.55 -0.68 -10.28
C VAL A 8 -0.71 -1.93 -10.02
N SER A 9 -0.90 -3.02 -10.77
CA SER A 9 -0.11 -4.25 -10.59
C SER A 9 1.39 -4.01 -10.76
N CYS A 10 1.80 -3.28 -11.80
CA CYS A 10 3.20 -2.96 -12.02
C CYS A 10 3.79 -2.12 -10.88
N SER A 11 3.06 -1.13 -10.38
CA SER A 11 3.50 -0.34 -9.22
C SER A 11 3.63 -1.19 -7.95
N GLN A 12 2.71 -2.13 -7.73
CA GLN A 12 2.75 -3.06 -6.59
C GLN A 12 3.95 -3.99 -6.64
N GLU A 13 4.31 -4.50 -7.82
CA GLU A 13 5.52 -5.32 -8.01
C GLU A 13 6.79 -4.55 -7.65
N ASN A 14 6.91 -3.30 -8.10
CA ASN A 14 8.05 -2.44 -7.79
C ASN A 14 8.13 -2.11 -6.30
N ILE A 15 7.01 -1.77 -5.67
CA ILE A 15 6.94 -1.50 -4.22
C ILE A 15 7.32 -2.75 -3.44
N ALA A 16 6.79 -3.92 -3.80
CA ALA A 16 7.10 -5.18 -3.14
C ALA A 16 8.59 -5.54 -3.28
N ALA A 17 9.17 -5.38 -4.47
CA ALA A 17 10.59 -5.59 -4.70
C ALA A 17 11.45 -4.68 -3.82
N PHE A 18 11.08 -3.39 -3.71
CA PHE A 18 11.80 -2.43 -2.86
C PHE A 18 11.69 -2.78 -1.37
N ILE A 19 10.49 -3.08 -0.88
CA ILE A 19 10.27 -3.51 0.51
C ILE A 19 11.09 -4.77 0.82
N ASN A 20 11.07 -5.76 -0.08
CA ASN A 20 11.84 -6.99 0.11
C ASN A 20 13.35 -6.73 0.14
N LYS A 21 13.85 -5.79 -0.67
CA LYS A 21 15.25 -5.35 -0.61
C LYS A 21 15.60 -4.74 0.76
N ILE A 22 14.72 -3.90 1.33
CA ILE A 22 14.93 -3.35 2.67
C ILE A 22 14.89 -4.47 3.71
N LYS A 23 13.90 -5.38 3.63
CA LYS A 23 13.74 -6.51 4.55
C LYS A 23 14.95 -7.45 4.57
N ALA A 24 15.61 -7.64 3.44
CA ALA A 24 16.81 -8.47 3.32
C ALA A 24 18.09 -7.79 3.83
N SER A 25 18.02 -6.50 4.16
CA SER A 25 19.17 -5.73 4.61
C SER A 25 19.43 -5.87 6.12
N PRO A 26 20.68 -5.70 6.60
CA PRO A 26 20.99 -5.72 8.03
C PRO A 26 20.25 -4.67 8.87
N TRP A 27 19.75 -3.61 8.24
CA TRP A 27 19.11 -2.47 8.91
C TRP A 27 17.59 -2.65 9.10
N PHE A 28 16.99 -3.72 8.56
CA PHE A 28 15.54 -3.88 8.59
C PHE A 28 14.97 -3.86 10.02
N LYS A 29 15.69 -4.46 10.97
CA LYS A 29 15.28 -4.51 12.39
C LYS A 29 15.00 -3.11 12.96
N ASP A 30 15.78 -2.12 12.54
CA ASP A 30 15.70 -0.74 13.03
C ASP A 30 14.98 0.21 12.06
N THR A 31 14.26 -0.34 11.08
CA THR A 31 13.54 0.42 10.04
C THR A 31 12.03 0.28 10.20
N VAL A 32 11.32 1.41 10.15
CA VAL A 32 9.86 1.46 9.98
C VAL A 32 9.57 1.85 8.54
N ILE A 33 8.82 1.00 7.83
CA ILE A 33 8.37 1.27 6.47
C ILE A 33 6.88 1.62 6.54
N VAL A 34 6.51 2.81 6.07
CA VAL A 34 5.12 3.24 5.93
C VAL A 34 4.78 3.31 4.45
N VAL A 35 3.74 2.56 4.03
CA VAL A 35 3.22 2.60 2.67
C VAL A 35 1.84 3.24 2.74
N SER A 36 1.70 4.44 2.17
CA SER A 36 0.44 5.19 2.18
C SER A 36 0.03 5.55 0.75
N SER A 37 -1.27 5.45 0.49
CA SER A 37 -1.90 6.14 -0.64
C SER A 37 -2.09 7.60 -0.26
N ASP A 38 -1.83 8.51 -1.18
CA ASP A 38 -2.09 9.93 -1.03
C ASP A 38 -3.58 10.24 -1.25
N HIS A 39 -4.18 9.67 -2.31
CA HIS A 39 -5.58 9.90 -2.64
C HIS A 39 -6.25 8.69 -3.31
N LEU A 40 -7.58 8.76 -3.42
CA LEU A 40 -8.38 7.81 -4.18
C LEU A 40 -8.14 7.99 -5.69
N ALA A 41 -8.07 6.90 -6.44
CA ALA A 41 -7.95 6.97 -7.89
C ALA A 41 -9.07 7.84 -8.53
N MET A 42 -8.68 8.80 -9.36
CA MET A 42 -9.60 9.64 -10.13
C MET A 42 -10.27 8.85 -11.27
N ASN A 43 -11.17 9.48 -12.02
CA ASN A 43 -11.85 8.84 -13.14
C ASN A 43 -10.83 8.38 -14.20
N ASN A 44 -10.82 7.07 -14.47
CA ASN A 44 -9.88 6.40 -15.36
C ASN A 44 -10.54 5.15 -15.98
N THR A 45 -9.78 4.36 -16.73
CA THR A 45 -10.30 3.17 -17.42
C THR A 45 -10.93 2.12 -16.48
N ALA A 46 -10.57 2.12 -15.19
CA ALA A 46 -11.13 1.24 -14.16
C ALA A 46 -12.32 1.83 -13.38
N TRP A 47 -12.71 3.08 -13.61
CA TRP A 47 -13.68 3.82 -12.79
C TRP A 47 -15.00 3.07 -12.52
N LYS A 48 -15.58 2.44 -13.56
CA LYS A 48 -16.83 1.67 -13.44
C LYS A 48 -16.73 0.43 -12.55
N TYR A 49 -15.52 -0.07 -12.31
CA TYR A 49 -15.26 -1.20 -11.42
C TYR A 49 -14.97 -0.71 -10.01
N LEU A 50 -14.19 0.38 -9.88
CA LEU A 50 -13.80 0.96 -8.59
C LEU A 50 -15.00 1.42 -7.77
N ASN A 51 -16.02 2.01 -8.41
CA ASN A 51 -17.21 2.54 -7.70
C ASN A 51 -18.26 1.47 -7.36
N LYS A 52 -17.95 0.19 -7.54
CA LYS A 52 -18.80 -0.91 -7.06
C LYS A 52 -18.47 -1.32 -5.62
N GLN A 53 -17.47 -0.70 -5.01
CA GLN A 53 -16.93 -1.05 -3.70
C GLN A 53 -16.73 0.23 -2.87
N ASP A 54 -16.69 0.09 -1.55
CA ASP A 54 -16.25 1.18 -0.68
C ASP A 54 -14.77 1.48 -0.93
N ARG A 55 -14.43 2.76 -0.98
CA ARG A 55 -13.10 3.23 -1.39
C ARG A 55 -12.40 3.92 -0.24
N ASN A 56 -11.23 3.40 0.13
CA ASN A 56 -10.37 3.93 1.18
C ASN A 56 -8.94 4.07 0.66
N ASN A 57 -8.18 5.00 1.26
CA ASN A 57 -6.74 5.07 1.04
C ASN A 57 -6.05 3.88 1.71
N LEU A 58 -5.00 3.39 1.07
CA LEU A 58 -4.14 2.34 1.61
C LEU A 58 -3.22 2.90 2.70
N PHE A 59 -3.04 2.16 3.79
CA PHE A 59 -2.08 2.50 4.83
C PHE A 59 -1.52 1.23 5.48
N PHE A 60 -0.22 1.01 5.34
CA PHE A 60 0.51 -0.10 5.97
C PHE A 60 1.68 0.41 6.78
N VAL A 61 1.90 -0.22 7.93
CA VAL A 61 3.10 -0.04 8.74
C VAL A 61 3.79 -1.40 8.84
N ILE A 62 5.02 -1.49 8.34
CA ILE A 62 5.84 -2.70 8.36
C ILE A 62 7.06 -2.41 9.23
N ARG A 63 7.29 -3.27 10.22
CA ARG A 63 8.36 -3.11 11.20
C ARG A 63 9.25 -4.35 11.24
N GLY A 64 10.56 -4.16 11.33
CA GLY A 64 11.50 -5.27 11.51
C GLY A 64 11.66 -5.74 12.96
N ASP A 65 11.27 -4.91 13.94
CA ASP A 65 11.36 -5.23 15.36
C ASP A 65 10.12 -5.96 15.91
N LYS A 66 8.99 -5.89 15.21
CA LYS A 66 7.71 -6.49 15.60
C LYS A 66 7.08 -7.25 14.44
N PRO A 67 7.37 -8.56 14.29
CA PRO A 67 6.73 -9.40 13.29
C PRO A 67 5.31 -9.76 13.73
N GLN A 68 4.39 -8.80 13.62
CA GLN A 68 2.97 -8.97 13.90
C GLN A 68 2.17 -8.58 12.67
N GLN A 69 1.18 -9.39 12.31
CA GLN A 69 0.21 -9.07 11.27
C GLN A 69 -1.15 -8.83 11.93
N GLU A 70 -1.60 -7.59 11.92
CA GLU A 70 -2.88 -7.17 12.48
C GLU A 70 -3.55 -6.16 11.55
N THR A 71 -4.88 -6.17 11.50
CA THR A 71 -5.67 -5.17 10.78
C THR A 71 -6.34 -4.26 11.78
N LEU A 72 -5.98 -2.98 11.76
CA LEU A 72 -6.61 -1.95 12.60
C LEU A 72 -7.72 -1.27 11.82
N ALA A 73 -8.96 -1.76 11.96
CA ALA A 73 -10.14 -1.25 11.28
C ALA A 73 -10.75 -0.01 11.98
N VAL A 74 -9.91 0.97 12.33
CA VAL A 74 -10.32 2.21 13.00
C VAL A 74 -10.29 3.36 12.00
N LYS A 75 -11.29 4.25 12.04
CA LYS A 75 -11.32 5.45 11.19
C LYS A 75 -10.16 6.38 11.54
N ARG A 76 -9.33 6.70 10.55
CA ARG A 76 -8.11 7.52 10.66
C ARG A 76 -7.93 8.41 9.42
N ASN A 77 -6.95 9.30 9.48
CA ASN A 77 -6.53 10.14 8.37
C ASN A 77 -4.99 10.26 8.34
N THR A 78 -4.43 10.82 7.26
CA THR A 78 -2.96 10.89 7.05
C THR A 78 -2.22 11.76 8.07
N MET A 79 -2.91 12.60 8.86
CA MET A 79 -2.30 13.41 9.93
C MET A 79 -2.19 12.69 11.27
N ASP A 80 -2.78 11.50 11.41
CA ASP A 80 -2.65 10.66 12.62
C ASP A 80 -1.27 9.98 12.68
#